data_AF-W7JJK7-F1
#
_entry.id   AF-W7JJK7-F1
#
_cell.length_a   1.000
_cell.length_b   1.000
_cell.length_c   1.000
_cell.angle_alpha   90.00
_cell.angle_beta   90.00
_cell.angle_gamma   90.00
#
_symmetry.space_group_name_H-M   'P 1'
#
loop_
_entity.id
_entity.type
_entity.pdbx_description
1 polymer ?
#
loop_
_entity_poly.entity_id
_entity_poly.type
_entity_poly.pdbx_seq_one_letter_code
_entity_poly.pdbx_strand_id
1 'polypeptide(L)'
;MLSNKNFFNTVIPLCDNSILVKYSPKSHLSYLPISHVYERILVYLSFMKGIRIDIWSKDINYFSEDIYNTKGNIIAGVPKIFSRMYTSIMNEIDNLPFLKRCMVKGVLSLGKSPSYDITSSNFLDKIVGVSCRIKEKINPNLEVIINGGGKLSAQIARELSVLLNVNTYQVYGLTETNGAIFVQNHNDFDTDSVGGPISPTTKYKVKTWETYKATDTLPKGELLVKSDSVFCGYFLEKELTKNAFTHDGYFKTGDIGLIKLSHGEYIETDKLNNLYSQISFINYCVAYGDDSMDGPLAIISMDKSLFFKSLKNNNMLESTGINEENYLNALTDDTMNETVFLDYVKGKMMDVYKETNMNRYNVINHIYLTSKVWDTYNYLTPTLKVKRFRVFKDYSFFIDEVKKIYENKLKKSTICNKAILINRNKNVEMKKGLNDKNETSEKKVEENIKNRKCQNEVKEYSKKDTRLNVHNVKELERNK
;
A
#
# COMPACT_ATOMS: atom_id res chain seq x y z
N MET A 1 11.29 12.54 -19.26
CA MET A 1 11.52 13.79 -20.00
C MET A 1 10.22 14.56 -20.01
N LEU A 2 10.22 15.76 -19.44
CA LEU A 2 9.04 16.63 -19.33
C LEU A 2 9.25 17.84 -20.23
N SER A 3 8.26 18.13 -21.08
CA SER A 3 8.28 19.22 -22.05
C SER A 3 7.38 20.38 -21.61
N ASN A 4 7.53 21.55 -22.26
CA ASN A 4 6.63 22.69 -22.03
C ASN A 4 5.16 22.32 -22.31
N LYS A 5 4.90 21.43 -23.29
CA LYS A 5 3.55 20.89 -23.53
C LYS A 5 3.01 20.12 -22.32
N ASN A 6 3.84 19.31 -21.66
CA ASN A 6 3.42 18.57 -20.47
C ASN A 6 3.08 19.53 -19.31
N PHE A 7 3.93 20.53 -19.06
CA PHE A 7 3.67 21.54 -18.03
C PHE A 7 2.40 22.35 -18.30
N PHE A 8 2.17 22.79 -19.54
CA PHE A 8 0.93 23.47 -19.92
C PHE A 8 -0.32 22.60 -19.65
N ASN A 9 -0.29 21.33 -20.06
CA ASN A 9 -1.41 20.39 -19.92
C ASN A 9 -1.60 19.83 -18.50
N THR A 10 -0.73 20.17 -17.55
CA THR A 10 -0.96 19.95 -16.10
C THR A 10 -1.40 21.24 -15.41
N VAL A 11 -0.67 22.34 -15.63
CA VAL A 11 -0.88 23.59 -14.87
C VAL A 11 -2.19 24.30 -15.28
N ILE A 12 -2.51 24.38 -16.57
CA ILE A 12 -3.72 25.09 -17.02
C ILE A 12 -5.02 24.36 -16.59
N PRO A 13 -5.16 23.02 -16.73
CA PRO A 13 -6.36 22.36 -16.21
C PRO A 13 -6.45 22.37 -14.68
N LEU A 14 -5.31 22.37 -13.96
CA LEU A 14 -5.30 22.56 -12.51
C LEU A 14 -5.70 23.97 -12.08
N CYS A 15 -5.35 25.02 -12.84
CA CYS A 15 -5.74 26.40 -12.54
C CYS A 15 -7.26 26.53 -12.28
N ASP A 16 -8.07 25.79 -13.02
CA ASP A 16 -9.52 25.85 -12.95
C ASP A 16 -10.11 24.61 -12.24
N ASN A 17 -9.27 23.88 -11.50
CA ASN A 17 -9.71 22.81 -10.61
C ASN A 17 -10.64 23.37 -9.52
N SER A 18 -11.73 22.65 -9.29
CA SER A 18 -12.83 23.11 -8.45
C SER A 18 -12.45 23.40 -6.98
N ILE A 19 -11.38 22.81 -6.44
CA ILE A 19 -10.85 23.13 -5.11
C ILE A 19 -10.20 24.54 -5.14
N LEU A 20 -9.31 24.80 -6.11
CA LEU A 20 -8.63 26.10 -6.21
C LEU A 20 -9.61 27.23 -6.53
N VAL A 21 -10.68 26.95 -7.29
CA VAL A 21 -11.78 27.90 -7.52
C VAL A 21 -12.56 28.18 -6.23
N LYS A 22 -13.04 27.15 -5.52
CA LYS A 22 -13.85 27.31 -4.28
C LYS A 22 -13.11 28.04 -3.17
N TYR A 23 -11.84 27.68 -2.93
CA TYR A 23 -11.08 28.16 -1.77
C TYR A 23 -10.13 29.33 -2.10
N SER A 24 -9.87 29.64 -3.38
CA SER A 24 -9.15 30.85 -3.82
C SER A 24 -7.86 31.16 -3.00
N PRO A 25 -6.85 30.27 -3.04
CA PRO A 25 -5.67 30.34 -2.17
C PRO A 25 -4.85 31.62 -2.33
N LYS A 26 -4.44 32.19 -1.19
CA LYS A 26 -3.69 33.46 -1.12
C LYS A 26 -2.19 33.29 -0.92
N SER A 27 -1.78 32.19 -0.28
CA SER A 27 -0.38 31.78 -0.16
C SER A 27 -0.20 30.27 -0.29
N HIS A 28 1.00 29.85 -0.66
CA HIS A 28 1.46 28.46 -0.73
C HIS A 28 2.80 28.33 0.03
N LEU A 29 2.90 27.36 0.93
CA LEU A 29 4.14 27.05 1.66
C LEU A 29 5.02 26.13 0.81
N SER A 30 6.06 26.70 0.19
CA SER A 30 7.09 25.97 -0.57
C SER A 30 8.09 25.30 0.39
N TYR A 31 7.69 24.16 0.97
CA TYR A 31 8.57 23.31 1.78
C TYR A 31 9.05 22.03 1.08
N LEU A 32 8.30 21.53 0.09
CA LEU A 32 8.76 20.42 -0.74
C LEU A 32 9.85 20.91 -1.71
N PRO A 33 10.80 20.06 -2.15
CA PRO A 33 11.84 20.52 -3.09
C PRO A 33 11.36 20.64 -4.54
N ILE A 34 11.66 21.78 -5.19
CA ILE A 34 11.32 22.14 -6.59
C ILE A 34 11.95 21.17 -7.64
N SER A 35 12.89 20.31 -7.23
CA SER A 35 13.38 19.18 -8.03
C SER A 35 12.31 18.10 -8.25
N HIS A 36 11.34 17.97 -7.34
CA HIS A 36 10.21 17.05 -7.46
C HIS A 36 9.03 17.73 -8.18
N VAL A 37 8.38 17.01 -9.09
CA VAL A 37 7.36 17.60 -9.98
C VAL A 37 6.15 18.17 -9.22
N TYR A 38 5.76 17.58 -8.09
CA TYR A 38 4.63 18.06 -7.28
C TYR A 38 4.82 19.53 -6.87
N GLU A 39 5.97 19.87 -6.27
CA GLU A 39 6.25 21.26 -5.88
C GLU A 39 6.34 22.18 -7.11
N ARG A 40 7.01 21.72 -8.17
CA ARG A 40 7.15 22.50 -9.40
C ARG A 40 5.80 22.90 -10.00
N ILE A 41 4.81 22.02 -9.94
CA ILE A 41 3.44 22.31 -10.37
C ILE A 41 2.76 23.31 -9.42
N LEU A 42 2.95 23.21 -8.10
CA LEU A 42 2.41 24.18 -7.13
C LEU A 42 3.03 25.58 -7.30
N VAL A 43 4.33 25.67 -7.55
CA VAL A 43 5.04 26.92 -7.87
C VAL A 43 4.53 27.53 -9.19
N TYR A 44 4.37 26.71 -10.24
CA TYR A 44 3.83 27.20 -11.51
C TYR A 44 2.35 27.62 -11.41
N LEU A 45 1.52 26.90 -10.65
CA LEU A 45 0.15 27.33 -10.32
C LEU A 45 0.14 28.65 -9.55
N SER A 46 1.08 28.83 -8.62
CA SER A 46 1.21 30.07 -7.86
C SER A 46 1.51 31.26 -8.75
N PHE A 47 2.42 31.11 -9.73
CA PHE A 47 2.65 32.15 -10.74
C PHE A 47 1.42 32.41 -11.62
N MET A 48 0.70 31.36 -12.05
CA MET A 48 -0.48 31.50 -12.93
C MET A 48 -1.72 32.10 -12.24
N LYS A 49 -1.83 32.01 -10.90
CA LYS A 49 -2.98 32.53 -10.12
C LYS A 49 -2.61 33.69 -9.18
N GLY A 50 -1.37 34.18 -9.20
CA GLY A 50 -0.92 35.30 -8.36
C GLY A 50 -0.79 34.96 -6.86
N ILE A 51 -0.60 33.68 -6.53
CA ILE A 51 -0.50 33.19 -5.15
C ILE A 51 0.88 33.54 -4.60
N ARG A 52 0.95 34.07 -3.36
CA ARG A 52 2.24 34.35 -2.69
C ARG A 52 2.94 33.03 -2.33
N ILE A 53 4.21 32.87 -2.72
CA ILE A 53 5.01 31.71 -2.34
C ILE A 53 5.78 32.05 -1.06
N ASP A 54 5.43 31.42 0.04
CA ASP A 54 6.14 31.51 1.31
C ASP A 54 7.17 30.36 1.35
N ILE A 55 8.45 30.66 1.53
CA ILE A 55 9.52 29.65 1.56
C ILE A 55 9.80 29.27 3.01
N TRP A 56 9.76 27.97 3.31
CA TRP A 56 9.96 27.44 4.67
C TRP A 56 11.39 27.66 5.20
N SER A 57 11.54 27.59 6.53
CA SER A 57 12.79 27.82 7.25
C SER A 57 13.88 26.77 7.02
N LYS A 58 13.59 25.70 6.26
CA LYS A 58 14.47 24.55 5.95
C LYS A 58 14.90 23.68 7.13
N ASP A 59 14.40 23.97 8.33
CA ASP A 59 14.52 23.11 9.51
C ASP A 59 13.12 22.63 9.94
N ILE A 60 13.01 21.32 10.15
CA ILE A 60 11.78 20.63 10.58
C ILE A 60 11.32 21.04 11.99
N ASN A 61 12.19 21.62 12.80
CA ASN A 61 11.83 22.14 14.13
C ASN A 61 10.92 23.37 14.03
N TYR A 62 11.16 24.25 13.06
CA TYR A 62 10.36 25.46 12.81
C TYR A 62 9.16 25.22 11.90
N PHE A 63 8.98 24.01 11.36
CA PHE A 63 7.94 23.72 10.36
C PHE A 63 6.50 24.00 10.85
N SER A 64 6.22 23.82 12.15
CA SER A 64 4.92 24.20 12.73
C SER A 64 4.71 25.72 12.74
N GLU A 65 5.78 26.48 12.99
CA GLU A 65 5.78 27.95 12.96
C GLU A 65 5.72 28.49 11.52
N ASP A 66 6.41 27.85 10.57
CA ASP A 66 6.28 28.13 9.13
C ASP A 66 4.81 28.00 8.68
N ILE A 67 4.14 26.88 9.03
CA ILE A 67 2.72 26.65 8.72
C ILE A 67 1.83 27.76 9.29
N TYR A 68 2.04 28.14 10.55
CA TYR A 68 1.29 29.21 11.22
C TYR A 68 1.51 30.57 10.54
N ASN A 69 2.77 30.93 10.26
CA ASN A 69 3.15 32.24 9.76
C ASN A 69 2.75 32.47 8.29
N THR A 70 2.63 31.42 7.45
CA THR A 70 2.12 31.56 6.07
C THR A 70 0.73 32.19 5.99
N LYS A 71 -0.10 31.92 7.01
CA LYS A 71 -1.52 32.31 7.07
C LYS A 71 -2.32 31.84 5.84
N GLY A 72 -1.84 30.81 5.15
CA GLY A 72 -2.48 30.22 3.96
C GLY A 72 -3.67 29.36 4.34
N ASN A 73 -4.71 29.36 3.50
CA ASN A 73 -5.92 28.56 3.72
C ASN A 73 -5.86 27.17 3.07
N ILE A 74 -4.85 26.89 2.24
CA ILE A 74 -4.58 25.55 1.70
C ILE A 74 -3.17 25.12 2.09
N ILE A 75 -3.01 23.91 2.63
CA ILE A 75 -1.70 23.26 2.75
C ILE A 75 -1.63 22.03 1.83
N ALA A 76 -0.66 22.01 0.92
CA ALA A 76 -0.37 20.84 0.09
C ALA A 76 0.72 19.98 0.75
N GLY A 77 0.72 18.66 0.54
CA GLY A 77 1.71 17.82 1.18
C GLY A 77 1.62 16.32 0.93
N VAL A 78 2.42 15.59 1.69
CA VAL A 78 2.60 14.13 1.59
C VAL A 78 2.13 13.43 2.87
N PRO A 79 1.74 12.13 2.81
CA PRO A 79 1.12 11.46 3.97
C PRO A 79 1.92 11.52 5.26
N LYS A 80 3.26 11.41 5.19
CA LYS A 80 4.13 11.45 6.38
C LYS A 80 4.04 12.76 7.16
N ILE A 81 3.79 13.89 6.49
CA ILE A 81 3.59 15.20 7.12
C ILE A 81 2.26 15.23 7.88
N PHE A 82 1.17 14.80 7.23
CA PHE A 82 -0.15 14.80 7.84
C PHE A 82 -0.28 13.76 8.96
N SER A 83 0.32 12.58 8.82
CA SER A 83 0.44 11.61 9.92
C SER A 83 1.25 12.18 11.09
N ARG A 84 2.38 12.87 10.86
CA ARG A 84 3.16 13.51 11.94
C ARG A 84 2.36 14.63 12.63
N MET A 85 1.64 15.45 11.87
CA MET A 85 0.73 16.48 12.40
C MET A 85 -0.36 15.84 13.28
N TYR A 86 -1.04 14.80 12.78
CA TYR A 86 -2.05 14.04 13.51
C TYR A 86 -1.49 13.43 14.81
N THR A 87 -0.35 12.73 14.77
CA THR A 87 0.29 12.18 15.97
C THR A 87 0.66 13.27 16.98
N SER A 88 1.12 14.45 16.52
CA SER A 88 1.41 15.57 17.41
C SER A 88 0.15 16.12 18.08
N ILE A 89 -0.95 16.26 17.33
CA ILE A 89 -2.26 16.69 17.87
C ILE A 89 -2.78 15.67 18.89
N MET A 90 -2.67 14.37 18.59
CA MET A 90 -3.15 13.30 19.48
C MET A 90 -2.32 13.19 20.76
N ASN A 91 -1.00 13.38 20.71
CA ASN A 91 -0.15 13.47 21.90
C ASN A 91 -0.58 14.65 22.80
N GLU A 92 -0.83 15.83 22.22
CA GLU A 92 -1.35 16.99 22.96
C GLU A 92 -2.73 16.71 23.59
N ILE A 93 -3.62 16.01 22.87
CA ILE A 93 -4.95 15.61 23.38
C ILE A 93 -4.83 14.59 24.52
N ASP A 94 -3.94 13.62 24.42
CA ASP A 94 -3.78 12.59 25.46
C ASP A 94 -3.16 13.14 26.76
N ASN A 95 -2.39 14.23 26.67
CA ASN A 95 -1.92 15.04 27.80
C ASN A 95 -3.00 15.92 28.45
N LEU A 96 -4.20 16.07 27.86
CA LEU A 96 -5.27 16.88 28.45
C LEU A 96 -5.90 16.21 29.69
N PRO A 97 -6.39 17.01 30.66
CA PRO A 97 -7.22 16.50 31.77
C PRO A 97 -8.39 15.65 31.28
N PHE A 98 -8.71 14.59 32.04
CA PHE A 98 -9.63 13.52 31.64
C PHE A 98 -10.92 14.00 30.94
N LEU A 99 -11.64 14.97 31.51
CA LEU A 99 -12.88 15.50 30.93
C LEU A 99 -12.65 16.10 29.54
N LYS A 100 -11.62 16.95 29.38
CA LYS A 100 -11.29 17.56 28.08
C LYS A 100 -10.92 16.50 27.05
N ARG A 101 -10.08 15.52 27.45
CA ARG A 101 -9.68 14.39 26.59
C ARG A 101 -10.88 13.55 26.15
N CYS A 102 -11.83 13.28 27.04
CA CYS A 102 -13.09 12.60 26.72
C CYS A 102 -13.97 13.41 25.77
N MET A 103 -14.05 14.75 25.91
CA MET A 103 -14.76 15.60 24.96
C MET A 103 -14.18 15.50 23.54
N VAL A 104 -12.84 15.59 23.38
CA VAL A 104 -12.21 15.47 22.05
C VAL A 104 -12.41 14.07 21.46
N LYS A 105 -12.25 13.00 22.25
CA LYS A 105 -12.48 11.62 21.78
C LYS A 105 -13.96 11.33 21.48
N GLY A 106 -14.90 12.09 22.08
CA GLY A 106 -16.31 12.11 21.70
C GLY A 106 -16.58 12.81 20.37
N VAL A 107 -15.95 13.96 20.10
CA VAL A 107 -16.04 14.64 18.79
C VAL A 107 -15.45 13.75 17.68
N LEU A 108 -14.31 13.09 17.93
CA LEU A 108 -13.70 12.12 17.01
C LEU A 108 -14.58 10.89 16.74
N SER A 109 -15.34 10.39 17.72
CA SER A 109 -16.20 9.22 17.51
C SER A 109 -17.42 9.52 16.63
N LEU A 110 -17.93 10.75 16.68
CA LEU A 110 -18.99 11.25 15.79
C LEU A 110 -18.47 11.45 14.34
N GLY A 111 -17.20 11.84 14.19
CA GLY A 111 -16.52 12.01 12.91
C GLY A 111 -16.24 10.72 12.11
N LYS A 112 -16.68 9.56 12.59
CA LYS A 112 -16.37 8.26 11.97
C LYS A 112 -17.21 7.90 10.74
N SER A 113 -18.20 8.73 10.35
CA SER A 113 -18.96 8.53 9.12
C SER A 113 -18.04 8.56 7.89
N PRO A 114 -18.15 7.63 6.92
CA PRO A 114 -17.34 7.67 5.69
C PRO A 114 -17.69 8.88 4.79
N SER A 115 -18.90 9.43 4.94
CA SER A 115 -19.39 10.62 4.24
C SER A 115 -19.57 11.81 5.21
N TYR A 116 -18.53 12.11 5.99
CA TYR A 116 -18.53 13.23 6.94
C TYR A 116 -18.37 14.58 6.21
N ASP A 117 -19.49 15.21 5.84
CA ASP A 117 -19.52 16.60 5.40
C ASP A 117 -19.48 17.56 6.61
N ILE A 118 -18.40 18.32 6.70
CA ILE A 118 -18.13 19.34 7.72
C ILE A 118 -19.21 20.42 7.76
N THR A 119 -19.87 20.71 6.63
CA THR A 119 -20.85 21.80 6.56
C THR A 119 -22.17 21.46 7.24
N SER A 120 -22.59 20.19 7.22
CA SER A 120 -23.83 19.69 7.85
C SER A 120 -23.65 19.10 9.26
N SER A 121 -22.49 18.52 9.59
CA SER A 121 -22.34 17.65 10.79
C SER A 121 -21.73 18.31 12.04
N ASN A 122 -21.48 19.62 12.03
CA ASN A 122 -20.65 20.30 13.04
C ASN A 122 -21.41 21.00 14.20
N PHE A 123 -22.57 20.48 14.64
CA PHE A 123 -23.35 21.10 15.73
C PHE A 123 -22.61 21.08 17.09
N LEU A 124 -22.04 19.93 17.46
CA LEU A 124 -21.35 19.79 18.76
C LEU A 124 -19.99 20.48 18.82
N ASP A 125 -19.20 20.49 17.74
CA ASP A 125 -17.94 21.25 17.75
C ASP A 125 -18.17 22.77 17.70
N LYS A 126 -19.23 23.27 17.04
CA LYS A 126 -19.64 24.68 17.17
C LYS A 126 -19.99 25.08 18.62
N ILE A 127 -20.46 24.14 19.44
CA ILE A 127 -20.80 24.38 20.85
C ILE A 127 -19.58 24.29 21.76
N VAL A 128 -18.70 23.29 21.57
CA VAL A 128 -17.54 23.08 22.46
C VAL A 128 -16.31 23.89 22.01
N GLY A 129 -16.19 24.18 20.72
CA GLY A 129 -15.05 24.88 20.11
C GLY A 129 -13.75 24.12 20.27
N VAL A 130 -13.74 22.80 20.04
CA VAL A 130 -12.52 21.98 20.16
C VAL A 130 -11.63 22.25 18.95
N SER A 131 -12.16 22.01 17.76
CA SER A 131 -11.34 22.02 16.54
C SER A 131 -10.88 23.43 16.19
N CYS A 132 -11.68 24.46 16.47
CA CYS A 132 -11.23 25.85 16.38
C CYS A 132 -9.98 26.13 17.23
N ARG A 133 -9.93 25.66 18.49
CA ARG A 133 -8.77 25.87 19.38
C ARG A 133 -7.53 25.06 18.97
N ILE A 134 -7.70 23.90 18.34
CA ILE A 134 -6.57 23.13 17.79
C ILE A 134 -6.07 23.82 16.52
N LYS A 135 -6.98 24.21 15.63
CA LYS A 135 -6.71 24.97 14.40
C LYS A 135 -5.97 26.28 14.68
N GLU A 136 -6.42 27.06 15.68
CA GLU A 136 -5.79 28.30 16.12
C GLU A 136 -4.31 28.14 16.50
N LYS A 137 -3.90 26.97 17.01
CA LYS A 137 -2.48 26.66 17.30
C LYS A 137 -1.65 26.28 16.07
N ILE A 138 -2.28 25.83 14.98
CA ILE A 138 -1.57 25.34 13.78
C ILE A 138 -1.57 26.39 12.68
N ASN A 139 -2.75 26.83 12.24
CA ASN A 139 -2.95 27.95 11.33
C ASN A 139 -4.46 28.31 11.34
N PRO A 140 -4.87 29.47 11.89
CA PRO A 140 -6.27 29.84 12.03
C PRO A 140 -7.01 30.01 10.68
N ASN A 141 -6.27 30.28 9.60
CA ASN A 141 -6.83 30.47 8.27
C ASN A 141 -7.03 29.17 7.48
N LEU A 142 -6.54 28.01 7.97
CA LEU A 142 -6.56 26.77 7.21
C LEU A 142 -7.99 26.31 6.87
N GLU A 143 -8.28 25.96 5.62
CA GLU A 143 -9.60 25.48 5.17
C GLU A 143 -9.51 24.13 4.46
N VAL A 144 -8.32 23.82 3.90
CA VAL A 144 -8.07 22.64 3.07
C VAL A 144 -6.70 22.04 3.35
N ILE A 145 -6.67 20.71 3.43
CA ILE A 145 -5.47 19.88 3.33
C ILE A 145 -5.52 19.16 1.97
N ILE A 146 -4.49 19.30 1.14
CA ILE A 146 -4.34 18.56 -0.12
C ILE A 146 -3.20 17.55 0.04
N ASN A 147 -3.54 16.27 0.08
CA ASN A 147 -2.58 15.18 0.16
C ASN A 147 -2.26 14.60 -1.23
N GLY A 148 -0.98 14.51 -1.57
CA GLY A 148 -0.51 13.97 -2.84
C GLY A 148 0.77 13.16 -2.73
N GLY A 149 1.05 12.37 -3.77
CA GLY A 149 2.27 11.57 -3.88
C GLY A 149 2.31 10.28 -3.05
N GLY A 150 1.25 9.98 -2.29
CA GLY A 150 1.02 8.69 -1.63
C GLY A 150 -0.37 8.69 -0.99
N LYS A 151 -0.97 7.52 -0.79
CA LYS A 151 -2.29 7.45 -0.14
C LYS A 151 -2.15 7.78 1.35
N LEU A 152 -2.86 8.80 1.83
CA LEU A 152 -3.04 9.04 3.27
C LEU A 152 -4.07 8.04 3.82
N SER A 153 -3.91 7.59 5.06
CA SER A 153 -4.91 6.76 5.74
C SER A 153 -6.24 7.51 5.81
N ALA A 154 -7.32 6.91 5.32
CA ALA A 154 -8.65 7.51 5.30
C ALA A 154 -9.16 7.85 6.71
N GLN A 155 -8.73 7.10 7.74
CA GLN A 155 -8.96 7.46 9.13
C GLN A 155 -8.25 8.77 9.51
N ILE A 156 -6.94 8.89 9.25
CA ILE A 156 -6.18 10.10 9.56
C ILE A 156 -6.73 11.31 8.79
N ALA A 157 -7.18 11.12 7.55
CA ALA A 157 -7.84 12.16 6.76
C ALA A 157 -9.14 12.66 7.41
N ARG A 158 -10.05 11.75 7.81
CA ARG A 158 -11.29 12.12 8.52
C ARG A 158 -11.01 12.74 9.89
N GLU A 159 -10.12 12.16 10.68
CA GLU A 159 -9.83 12.65 12.04
C GLU A 159 -9.11 14.01 12.00
N LEU A 160 -8.20 14.28 11.06
CA LEU A 160 -7.66 15.63 10.84
C LEU A 160 -8.74 16.62 10.36
N SER A 161 -9.61 16.19 9.45
CA SER A 161 -10.70 17.02 8.94
C SER A 161 -11.61 17.51 10.07
N VAL A 162 -11.94 16.60 11.00
CA VAL A 162 -12.68 16.87 12.23
C VAL A 162 -11.86 17.78 13.16
N LEU A 163 -10.66 17.37 13.56
CA LEU A 163 -9.83 18.04 14.58
C LEU A 163 -9.39 19.45 14.22
N LEU A 164 -9.35 19.81 12.94
CA LEU A 164 -8.95 21.12 12.46
C LEU A 164 -10.10 21.91 11.82
N ASN A 165 -11.27 21.30 11.62
CA ASN A 165 -12.40 21.88 10.89
C ASN A 165 -11.98 22.31 9.45
N VAL A 166 -11.38 21.37 8.70
CA VAL A 166 -10.79 21.57 7.35
C VAL A 166 -11.14 20.41 6.43
N ASN A 167 -11.19 20.63 5.13
CA ASN A 167 -11.50 19.58 4.15
C ASN A 167 -10.21 18.88 3.71
N THR A 168 -10.09 17.56 3.82
CA THR A 168 -8.98 16.80 3.21
C THR A 168 -9.34 16.30 1.82
N TYR A 169 -8.51 16.62 0.81
CA TYR A 169 -8.62 16.09 -0.55
C TYR A 169 -7.37 15.32 -0.96
N GLN A 170 -7.56 14.22 -1.70
CA GLN A 170 -6.51 13.34 -2.23
C GLN A 170 -6.16 13.72 -3.68
N VAL A 171 -4.89 13.52 -4.04
CA VAL A 171 -4.32 13.77 -5.38
C VAL A 171 -3.42 12.62 -5.80
N TYR A 172 -3.73 11.98 -6.91
CA TYR A 172 -2.88 10.97 -7.52
C TYR A 172 -2.05 11.56 -8.67
N GLY A 173 -0.78 11.17 -8.75
CA GLY A 173 0.16 11.63 -9.77
C GLY A 173 1.57 11.08 -9.62
N LEU A 174 2.22 10.86 -10.76
CA LEU A 174 3.58 10.33 -10.92
C LEU A 174 4.50 11.37 -11.58
N THR A 175 5.81 11.10 -11.64
CA THR A 175 6.74 11.96 -12.39
C THR A 175 6.43 11.89 -13.89
N GLU A 176 6.06 10.70 -14.34
CA GLU A 176 5.71 10.31 -15.69
C GLU A 176 4.37 10.89 -16.16
N THR A 177 3.47 11.26 -15.24
CA THR A 177 2.22 12.00 -15.54
C THR A 177 2.36 13.51 -15.31
N ASN A 178 3.60 14.00 -15.15
CA ASN A 178 3.93 15.39 -14.84
C ASN A 178 3.28 15.92 -13.55
N GLY A 179 3.24 15.10 -12.51
CA GLY A 179 2.56 15.41 -11.25
C GLY A 179 1.09 14.97 -11.27
N ALA A 180 0.22 15.80 -10.68
CA ALA A 180 -1.19 15.48 -10.50
C ALA A 180 -1.89 15.14 -11.83
N ILE A 181 -2.66 14.06 -11.84
CA ILE A 181 -3.41 13.59 -13.00
C ILE A 181 -4.86 13.21 -12.66
N PHE A 182 -5.12 12.77 -11.42
CA PHE A 182 -6.46 12.72 -10.80
C PHE A 182 -6.47 13.56 -9.51
N VAL A 183 -7.56 14.30 -9.30
CA VAL A 183 -7.79 15.18 -8.13
C VAL A 183 -9.26 15.09 -7.74
N GLN A 184 -9.56 15.06 -6.44
CA GLN A 184 -10.93 15.10 -5.93
C GLN A 184 -11.70 16.39 -6.32
N ASN A 185 -13.02 16.25 -6.46
CA ASN A 185 -13.88 17.42 -6.57
C ASN A 185 -14.07 18.04 -5.18
N HIS A 186 -14.35 19.34 -5.09
CA HIS A 186 -14.60 19.97 -3.78
C HIS A 186 -15.88 19.49 -3.06
N ASN A 187 -16.74 18.72 -3.76
CA ASN A 187 -17.90 18.01 -3.22
C ASN A 187 -17.69 16.48 -3.16
N ASP A 188 -16.50 15.98 -3.49
CA ASP A 188 -16.11 14.59 -3.20
C ASP A 188 -15.49 14.55 -1.81
N PHE A 189 -16.18 13.88 -0.88
CA PHE A 189 -15.77 13.71 0.51
C PHE A 189 -15.28 12.28 0.81
N ASP A 190 -15.21 11.39 -0.20
CA ASP A 190 -14.69 10.04 0.01
C ASP A 190 -13.18 10.07 0.23
N THR A 191 -12.77 9.96 1.49
CA THR A 191 -11.34 9.94 1.87
C THR A 191 -10.52 8.76 1.30
N ASP A 192 -11.15 7.74 0.72
CA ASP A 192 -10.49 6.63 0.02
C ASP A 192 -10.37 6.85 -1.52
N SER A 193 -11.13 7.80 -2.09
CA SER A 193 -11.11 8.24 -3.49
C SER A 193 -9.89 9.11 -3.82
N VAL A 194 -9.50 9.17 -5.11
CA VAL A 194 -8.53 10.15 -5.65
C VAL A 194 -9.14 11.08 -6.70
N GLY A 195 -10.45 11.00 -6.90
CA GLY A 195 -11.22 11.87 -7.77
C GLY A 195 -11.13 11.60 -9.28
N GLY A 196 -11.50 12.61 -10.04
CA GLY A 196 -11.56 12.58 -11.50
C GLY A 196 -10.29 13.12 -12.17
N PRO A 197 -10.13 12.89 -13.49
CA PRO A 197 -8.97 13.39 -14.21
C PRO A 197 -8.95 14.92 -14.25
N ILE A 198 -7.75 15.53 -14.12
CA ILE A 198 -7.62 17.00 -14.11
C ILE A 198 -7.94 17.68 -15.45
N SER A 199 -7.94 16.93 -16.56
CA SER A 199 -8.15 17.43 -17.91
C SER A 199 -9.17 16.56 -18.64
N PRO A 200 -10.12 17.14 -19.40
CA PRO A 200 -11.06 16.37 -20.23
C PRO A 200 -10.39 15.60 -21.37
N THR A 201 -9.12 15.90 -21.71
CA THR A 201 -8.34 15.14 -22.71
C THR A 201 -7.71 13.87 -22.13
N THR A 202 -7.63 13.72 -20.80
CA THR A 202 -7.05 12.55 -20.13
C THR A 202 -7.95 11.34 -20.29
N LYS A 203 -7.49 10.36 -21.09
CA LYS A 203 -8.12 9.04 -21.19
C LYS A 203 -7.45 8.09 -20.22
N TYR A 204 -8.23 7.25 -19.56
CA TYR A 204 -7.72 6.24 -18.65
C TYR A 204 -8.54 4.96 -18.76
N LYS A 205 -7.91 3.82 -18.43
CA LYS A 205 -8.56 2.50 -18.40
C LYS A 205 -7.84 1.62 -17.39
N VAL A 206 -8.56 0.66 -16.82
CA VAL A 206 -7.96 -0.43 -16.04
C VAL A 206 -7.64 -1.58 -17.01
N LYS A 207 -6.45 -2.16 -16.89
CA LYS A 207 -6.05 -3.38 -17.61
C LYS A 207 -6.02 -4.55 -16.62
N THR A 208 -6.70 -5.63 -16.97
CA THR A 208 -6.64 -6.92 -16.25
C THR A 208 -5.20 -7.27 -15.89
N TRP A 209 -4.96 -7.53 -14.60
CA TRP A 209 -3.65 -7.90 -14.06
C TRP A 209 -3.77 -9.18 -13.25
N GLU A 210 -3.26 -10.27 -13.82
CA GLU A 210 -3.29 -11.62 -13.24
C GLU A 210 -4.68 -12.08 -12.78
N THR A 211 -5.00 -12.00 -11.49
CA THR A 211 -6.31 -12.37 -10.92
C THR A 211 -7.35 -11.25 -10.98
N TYR A 212 -6.90 -9.99 -11.09
CA TYR A 212 -7.76 -8.80 -11.12
C TYR A 212 -8.25 -8.52 -12.52
N LYS A 213 -9.58 -8.44 -12.71
CA LYS A 213 -10.15 -8.23 -14.05
C LYS A 213 -10.67 -6.81 -14.18
N ALA A 214 -10.38 -6.20 -15.32
CA ALA A 214 -11.01 -4.95 -15.73
C ALA A 214 -12.53 -5.09 -15.98
N THR A 215 -13.05 -6.32 -15.98
CA THR A 215 -14.47 -6.68 -16.12
C THR A 215 -15.16 -7.04 -14.80
N ASP A 216 -14.48 -6.94 -13.66
CA ASP A 216 -15.11 -7.12 -12.34
C ASP A 216 -16.05 -5.94 -12.03
N THR A 217 -17.10 -6.15 -11.23
CA THR A 217 -18.12 -5.13 -10.88
C THR A 217 -17.53 -3.83 -10.32
N LEU A 218 -16.37 -3.95 -9.65
CA LEU A 218 -15.45 -2.84 -9.41
C LEU A 218 -14.15 -3.19 -10.16
N PRO A 219 -13.87 -2.57 -11.33
CA PRO A 219 -12.73 -2.93 -12.18
C PRO A 219 -11.40 -2.82 -11.44
N LYS A 220 -10.58 -3.87 -11.50
CA LYS A 220 -9.27 -3.95 -10.83
C LYS A 220 -8.18 -4.41 -11.78
N GLY A 221 -6.95 -3.98 -11.50
CA GLY A 221 -5.76 -4.26 -12.30
C GLY A 221 -4.87 -3.04 -12.41
N GLU A 222 -4.12 -2.95 -13.50
CA GLU A 222 -3.17 -1.86 -13.78
C GLU A 222 -3.91 -0.62 -14.30
N LEU A 223 -3.65 0.53 -13.68
CA LEU A 223 -4.09 1.82 -14.21
C LEU A 223 -3.26 2.19 -15.44
N LEU A 224 -3.93 2.43 -16.57
CA LEU A 224 -3.32 2.91 -17.80
C LEU A 224 -3.82 4.32 -18.10
N VAL A 225 -2.91 5.25 -18.42
CA VAL A 225 -3.22 6.68 -18.62
C VAL A 225 -2.70 7.18 -19.96
N LYS A 226 -3.50 7.96 -20.69
CA LYS A 226 -3.14 8.63 -21.94
C LYS A 226 -3.60 10.09 -21.90
N SER A 227 -2.66 11.01 -21.74
CA SER A 227 -2.91 12.45 -21.66
C SER A 227 -1.71 13.25 -22.16
N ASP A 228 -1.92 14.51 -22.54
CA ASP A 228 -0.86 15.42 -22.99
C ASP A 228 0.06 15.91 -21.86
N SER A 229 -0.30 15.68 -20.60
CA SER A 229 0.59 15.81 -19.45
C SER A 229 1.62 14.68 -19.33
N VAL A 230 1.40 13.52 -19.97
CA VAL A 230 2.29 12.36 -19.87
C VAL A 230 3.64 12.63 -20.55
N PHE A 231 4.72 12.26 -19.85
CA PHE A 231 6.10 12.43 -20.26
C PHE A 231 6.41 11.81 -21.64
N CYS A 232 7.38 12.36 -22.38
CA CYS A 232 7.79 11.82 -23.68
C CYS A 232 8.80 10.66 -23.58
N GLY A 233 8.87 9.97 -22.44
CA GLY A 233 9.82 8.88 -22.18
C GLY A 233 10.98 9.25 -21.25
N TYR A 234 11.83 8.27 -20.95
CA TYR A 234 13.04 8.41 -20.14
C TYR A 234 14.20 8.95 -21.00
N PHE A 235 15.09 9.75 -20.42
CA PHE A 235 16.19 10.39 -21.16
C PHE A 235 17.27 9.36 -21.51
N LEU A 236 17.66 9.30 -22.79
CA LEU A 236 18.56 8.29 -23.42
C LEU A 236 18.07 6.83 -23.38
N GLU A 237 17.21 6.47 -22.42
CA GLU A 237 16.66 5.14 -22.18
C GLU A 237 15.51 4.77 -23.14
N LYS A 238 15.87 4.43 -24.39
CA LYS A 238 14.91 4.11 -25.46
C LYS A 238 14.04 2.88 -25.19
N GLU A 239 14.63 1.77 -24.74
CA GLU A 239 13.86 0.54 -24.51
C GLU A 239 12.98 0.64 -23.26
N LEU A 240 13.44 1.27 -22.17
CA LEU A 240 12.57 1.57 -21.02
C LEU A 240 11.41 2.49 -21.41
N THR A 241 11.66 3.49 -22.26
CA THR A 241 10.61 4.36 -22.83
C THR A 241 9.58 3.54 -23.59
N LYS A 242 10.00 2.74 -24.56
CA LYS A 242 9.14 1.88 -25.37
C LYS A 242 8.33 0.89 -24.51
N ASN A 243 8.96 0.31 -23.49
CA ASN A 243 8.33 -0.63 -22.57
C ASN A 243 7.36 0.05 -21.58
N ALA A 244 7.48 1.36 -21.31
CA ALA A 244 6.55 2.11 -20.47
C ALA A 244 5.18 2.38 -21.12
N PHE A 245 5.04 2.20 -22.45
CA PHE A 245 3.78 2.42 -23.16
C PHE A 245 3.15 1.12 -23.68
N THR A 246 1.83 1.13 -23.87
CA THR A 246 1.09 0.12 -24.65
C THR A 246 1.16 0.43 -26.14
N HIS A 247 0.83 -0.54 -27.00
CA HIS A 247 0.77 -0.34 -28.45
C HIS A 247 -0.23 0.75 -28.87
N ASP A 248 -1.31 0.94 -28.09
CA ASP A 248 -2.30 2.00 -28.30
C ASP A 248 -1.94 3.32 -27.59
N GLY A 249 -0.72 3.43 -27.06
CA GLY A 249 -0.13 4.67 -26.56
C GLY A 249 -0.67 5.14 -25.20
N TYR A 250 -1.08 4.23 -24.32
CA TYR A 250 -1.27 4.53 -22.90
C TYR A 250 0.04 4.28 -22.15
N PHE A 251 0.38 5.15 -21.21
CA PHE A 251 1.42 4.92 -20.22
C PHE A 251 0.95 3.88 -19.20
N LYS A 252 1.84 2.94 -18.89
CA LYS A 252 1.73 1.93 -17.83
C LYS A 252 2.22 2.54 -16.53
N THR A 253 1.31 2.84 -15.58
CA THR A 253 1.72 3.48 -14.33
C THR A 253 2.59 2.57 -13.46
N GLY A 254 2.45 1.25 -13.60
CA GLY A 254 2.99 0.28 -12.64
C GLY A 254 2.20 0.22 -11.33
N ASP A 255 1.23 1.12 -11.12
CA ASP A 255 0.32 1.12 -9.98
C ASP A 255 -0.80 0.09 -10.19
N ILE A 256 -0.41 -1.18 -10.09
CA ILE A 256 -1.29 -2.22 -9.54
C ILE A 256 -1.00 -2.19 -8.04
N GLY A 257 -2.00 -1.88 -7.21
CA GLY A 257 -1.77 -1.65 -5.78
C GLY A 257 -1.34 -2.89 -4.96
N LEU A 258 -0.99 -4.01 -5.59
CA LEU A 258 -1.05 -5.35 -5.02
C LEU A 258 0.13 -6.21 -5.51
N ILE A 259 0.98 -6.67 -4.59
CA ILE A 259 2.10 -7.58 -4.83
C ILE A 259 1.68 -9.02 -4.54
N LYS A 260 2.09 -9.97 -5.39
CA LYS A 260 1.73 -11.39 -5.31
C LYS A 260 2.59 -12.18 -4.31
N LEU A 261 2.01 -13.21 -3.69
CA LEU A 261 2.66 -14.22 -2.84
C LEU A 261 2.64 -15.61 -3.48
N SER A 262 3.46 -16.52 -2.95
CA SER A 262 3.68 -17.87 -3.50
C SER A 262 2.43 -18.76 -3.62
N HIS A 263 1.41 -18.57 -2.77
CA HIS A 263 0.16 -19.34 -2.81
C HIS A 263 -0.94 -18.64 -3.63
N GLY A 264 -0.63 -17.50 -4.25
CA GLY A 264 -1.51 -16.78 -5.18
C GLY A 264 -2.36 -15.67 -4.55
N GLU A 265 -2.19 -15.38 -3.26
CA GLU A 265 -2.72 -14.18 -2.61
C GLU A 265 -1.94 -12.93 -3.04
N TYR A 266 -2.51 -11.76 -2.77
CA TYR A 266 -1.88 -10.48 -3.07
C TYR A 266 -2.02 -9.51 -1.89
N ILE A 267 -0.94 -8.78 -1.62
CA ILE A 267 -0.78 -7.84 -0.50
C ILE A 267 -0.60 -6.41 -1.01
N GLU A 268 -1.37 -5.48 -0.46
CA GLU A 268 -1.24 -4.06 -0.75
C GLU A 268 -0.15 -3.47 0.16
N THR A 269 1.12 -3.51 -0.28
CA THR A 269 2.24 -3.11 0.59
C THR A 269 2.14 -1.67 1.06
N ASP A 270 1.61 -0.74 0.27
CA ASP A 270 1.30 0.63 0.71
C ASP A 270 0.29 0.69 1.87
N LYS A 271 -0.72 -0.18 1.88
CA LYS A 271 -1.69 -0.29 2.97
C LYS A 271 -1.07 -0.90 4.23
N LEU A 272 -0.19 -1.91 4.08
CA LEU A 272 0.58 -2.44 5.21
C LEU A 272 1.52 -1.37 5.79
N ASN A 273 2.23 -0.63 4.93
CA ASN A 273 3.11 0.47 5.32
C ASN A 273 2.34 1.56 6.08
N ASN A 274 1.20 1.99 5.53
CA ASN A 274 0.34 3.01 6.10
C ASN A 274 -0.39 2.55 7.37
N LEU A 275 -0.64 1.25 7.54
CA LEU A 275 -1.24 0.68 8.75
C LEU A 275 -0.22 0.69 9.89
N TYR A 276 0.93 0.04 9.70
CA TYR A 276 1.91 -0.11 10.78
C TYR A 276 2.65 1.20 11.10
N SER A 277 2.73 2.15 10.16
CA SER A 277 3.23 3.51 10.44
C SER A 277 2.23 4.40 11.23
N GLN A 278 1.11 3.86 11.72
CA GLN A 278 0.25 4.50 12.73
C GLN A 278 0.76 4.27 14.16
N ILE A 279 1.59 3.24 14.37
CA ILE A 279 2.21 2.94 15.67
C ILE A 279 3.21 4.06 15.97
N SER A 280 3.02 4.77 17.08
CA SER A 280 3.67 6.06 17.33
C SER A 280 5.20 6.06 17.34
N PHE A 281 5.82 4.91 17.64
CA PHE A 281 7.28 4.73 17.62
C PHE A 281 7.85 4.21 16.29
N ILE A 282 7.01 3.90 15.30
CA ILE A 282 7.43 3.49 13.96
C ILE A 282 7.57 4.73 13.07
N ASN A 283 8.81 5.02 12.67
CA ASN A 283 9.11 6.07 11.72
C ASN A 283 8.67 5.69 10.30
N TYR A 284 8.99 4.49 9.85
CA TYR A 284 8.61 3.98 8.52
C TYR A 284 8.49 2.46 8.57
N CYS A 285 7.32 1.91 8.21
CA CYS A 285 7.21 0.50 7.84
C CYS A 285 7.43 0.33 6.33
N VAL A 286 8.22 -0.66 5.93
CA VAL A 286 8.48 -1.02 4.54
C VAL A 286 8.28 -2.53 4.34
N ALA A 287 7.04 -2.90 4.06
CA ALA A 287 6.63 -4.23 3.69
C ALA A 287 7.24 -4.67 2.36
N TYR A 288 7.61 -5.95 2.29
CA TYR A 288 8.14 -6.65 1.11
C TYR A 288 7.48 -8.02 1.00
N GLY A 289 7.30 -8.48 -0.23
CA GLY A 289 6.88 -9.82 -0.58
C GLY A 289 7.20 -10.08 -2.05
N ASP A 290 7.25 -11.34 -2.45
CA ASP A 290 7.24 -11.78 -3.84
C ASP A 290 6.68 -13.20 -3.96
N ASP A 291 6.70 -13.75 -5.18
CA ASP A 291 6.20 -15.07 -5.52
C ASP A 291 6.98 -16.24 -4.92
N SER A 292 8.10 -16.00 -4.23
CA SER A 292 8.83 -17.01 -3.45
C SER A 292 8.38 -17.14 -1.98
N MET A 293 7.55 -16.21 -1.49
CA MET A 293 7.25 -16.05 -0.06
C MET A 293 5.82 -16.50 0.31
N ASP A 294 5.60 -17.13 1.48
CA ASP A 294 4.24 -17.51 1.95
C ASP A 294 3.49 -16.41 2.72
N GLY A 295 4.17 -15.28 2.98
CA GLY A 295 3.60 -14.08 3.59
C GLY A 295 4.55 -12.89 3.47
N PRO A 296 4.09 -11.67 3.81
CA PRO A 296 4.94 -10.48 3.84
C PRO A 296 5.99 -10.51 4.96
N LEU A 297 7.12 -9.85 4.69
CA LEU A 297 8.05 -9.33 5.70
C LEU A 297 7.97 -7.79 5.77
N ALA A 298 8.53 -7.17 6.80
CA ALA A 298 8.78 -5.73 6.81
C ALA A 298 10.17 -5.35 7.35
N ILE A 299 10.70 -4.24 6.86
CA ILE A 299 11.81 -3.51 7.46
C ILE A 299 11.23 -2.26 8.12
N ILE A 300 11.50 -2.06 9.41
CA ILE A 300 10.81 -1.08 10.25
C ILE A 300 11.84 -0.10 10.84
N SER A 301 11.77 1.16 10.40
CA SER A 301 12.50 2.26 11.02
C SER A 301 11.81 2.68 12.32
N MET A 302 12.56 2.77 13.41
CA MET A 302 12.08 3.01 14.78
C MET A 302 12.58 4.36 15.31
N ASP A 303 11.80 5.01 16.18
CA ASP A 303 12.28 6.12 17.01
C ASP A 303 12.69 5.61 18.39
N LYS A 304 13.96 5.76 18.78
CA LYS A 304 14.47 5.24 20.07
C LYS A 304 13.75 5.83 21.29
N SER A 305 13.39 7.12 21.26
CA SER A 305 12.78 7.81 22.41
C SER A 305 11.31 7.45 22.56
N LEU A 306 10.56 7.41 21.45
CA LEU A 306 9.16 6.99 21.47
C LEU A 306 9.03 5.48 21.75
N PHE A 307 9.96 4.65 21.26
CA PHE A 307 9.98 3.23 21.58
C PHE A 307 10.27 2.98 23.06
N PHE A 308 11.31 3.62 23.62
CA PHE A 308 11.59 3.57 25.05
C PHE A 308 10.39 4.02 25.92
N LYS A 309 9.75 5.15 25.57
CA LYS A 309 8.52 5.61 26.25
C LYS A 309 7.38 4.58 26.15
N SER A 310 7.24 3.90 25.01
CA SER A 310 6.25 2.84 24.84
C SER A 310 6.54 1.63 25.74
N LEU A 311 7.80 1.17 25.77
CA LEU A 311 8.25 0.08 26.65
C LEU A 311 8.04 0.43 28.14
N LYS A 312 8.37 1.66 28.55
CA LYS A 312 8.12 2.19 29.91
C LYS A 312 6.63 2.12 30.25
N ASN A 313 5.76 2.64 29.38
CA ASN A 313 4.32 2.69 29.60
C ASN A 313 3.62 1.32 29.52
N ASN A 314 4.33 0.26 29.12
CA ASN A 314 3.82 -1.13 29.09
C ASN A 314 4.61 -2.04 30.08
N ASN A 315 5.34 -1.46 31.05
CA ASN A 315 6.12 -2.16 32.08
C ASN A 315 7.15 -3.17 31.54
N MET A 316 7.69 -2.97 30.34
CA MET A 316 8.62 -3.92 29.71
C MET A 316 10.09 -3.75 30.13
N LEU A 317 10.46 -2.59 30.69
CA LEU A 317 11.86 -2.23 30.97
C LEU A 317 12.56 -3.16 31.98
N GLU A 318 11.83 -3.64 32.99
CA GLU A 318 12.38 -4.52 34.04
C GLU A 318 12.96 -5.81 33.46
N SER A 319 12.35 -6.33 32.39
CA SER A 319 12.78 -7.55 31.70
C SER A 319 13.93 -7.35 30.70
N THR A 320 14.39 -6.11 30.47
CA THR A 320 15.36 -5.78 29.42
C THR A 320 16.62 -5.05 29.90
N GLY A 321 16.65 -4.56 31.14
CA GLY A 321 17.77 -3.78 31.68
C GLY A 321 17.91 -2.37 31.07
N ILE A 322 16.91 -1.92 30.31
CA ILE A 322 16.92 -0.61 29.66
C ILE A 322 16.33 0.46 30.60
N ASN A 323 17.04 1.58 30.75
CA ASN A 323 16.68 2.70 31.62
C ASN A 323 16.86 4.06 30.92
N GLU A 324 16.50 5.17 31.59
CA GLU A 324 16.54 6.51 30.99
C GLU A 324 17.94 7.02 30.65
N GLU A 325 18.98 6.45 31.28
CA GLU A 325 20.38 6.80 31.05
C GLU A 325 20.98 6.02 29.86
N ASN A 326 20.62 4.74 29.72
CA ASN A 326 21.24 3.83 28.76
C ASN A 326 20.50 3.68 27.42
N TYR A 327 19.20 3.98 27.33
CA TYR A 327 18.36 3.55 26.19
C TYR A 327 18.87 3.99 24.80
N LEU A 328 19.49 5.16 24.69
CA LEU A 328 20.04 5.65 23.41
C LEU A 328 21.17 4.77 22.88
N ASN A 329 21.96 4.19 23.78
CA ASN A 329 23.09 3.31 23.47
C ASN A 329 22.67 1.83 23.49
N ALA A 330 21.79 1.44 24.42
CA ALA A 330 21.31 0.09 24.59
C ALA A 330 20.39 -0.36 23.45
N LEU A 331 19.51 0.51 22.92
CA LEU A 331 18.65 0.19 21.78
C LEU A 331 19.43 0.30 20.46
N THR A 332 20.31 -0.65 20.17
CA THR A 332 20.95 -0.84 18.87
C THR A 332 20.07 -1.63 17.91
N ASP A 333 20.40 -1.65 16.62
CA ASP A 333 19.72 -2.52 15.66
C ASP A 333 19.82 -4.01 16.06
N ASP A 334 20.97 -4.47 16.56
CA ASP A 334 21.15 -5.87 16.96
C ASP A 334 20.23 -6.22 18.14
N THR A 335 20.24 -5.40 19.20
CA THR A 335 19.36 -5.61 20.37
C THR A 335 17.88 -5.48 20.04
N MET A 336 17.48 -4.56 19.14
CA MET A 336 16.08 -4.42 18.73
C MET A 336 15.56 -5.66 17.98
N ASN A 337 16.45 -6.48 17.42
CA ASN A 337 16.08 -7.74 16.77
C ASN A 337 16.18 -8.96 17.70
N GLU A 338 16.37 -8.76 19.01
CA GLU A 338 16.13 -9.82 20.00
C GLU A 338 14.63 -10.12 20.14
N THR A 339 14.32 -11.38 20.47
CA THR A 339 12.95 -11.92 20.53
C THR A 339 11.99 -11.06 21.38
N VAL A 340 12.45 -10.54 22.51
CA VAL A 340 11.61 -9.74 23.43
C VAL A 340 11.08 -8.45 22.77
N PHE A 341 11.89 -7.76 21.97
CA PHE A 341 11.48 -6.55 21.26
C PHE A 341 10.72 -6.87 19.98
N LEU A 342 11.15 -7.90 19.24
CA LEU A 342 10.45 -8.38 18.06
C LEU A 342 9.00 -8.77 18.40
N ASP A 343 8.78 -9.53 19.46
CA ASP A 343 7.45 -10.00 19.82
C ASP A 343 6.59 -8.90 20.48
N TYR A 344 7.19 -7.95 21.20
CA TYR A 344 6.49 -6.72 21.62
C TYR A 344 5.99 -5.90 20.41
N VAL A 345 6.85 -5.66 19.41
CA VAL A 345 6.46 -4.88 18.21
C VAL A 345 5.46 -5.65 17.35
N LYS A 346 5.63 -6.96 17.16
CA LYS A 346 4.60 -7.82 16.52
C LYS A 346 3.27 -7.77 17.28
N GLY A 347 3.30 -7.71 18.61
CA GLY A 347 2.11 -7.50 19.45
C GLY A 347 1.37 -6.22 19.07
N LYS A 348 2.07 -5.07 19.07
CA LYS A 348 1.47 -3.77 18.67
C LYS A 348 1.01 -3.74 17.20
N MET A 349 1.74 -4.39 16.30
CA MET A 349 1.31 -4.58 14.91
C MET A 349 0.05 -5.44 14.82
N MET A 350 -0.04 -6.51 15.60
CA MET A 350 -1.20 -7.40 15.66
C MET A 350 -2.42 -6.69 16.26
N ASP A 351 -2.24 -5.79 17.23
CA ASP A 351 -3.32 -4.98 17.80
C ASP A 351 -3.93 -4.05 16.74
N VAL A 352 -3.11 -3.26 16.05
CA VAL A 352 -3.57 -2.39 14.95
C VAL A 352 -4.14 -3.21 13.77
N TYR A 353 -3.64 -4.42 13.53
CA TYR A 353 -4.21 -5.34 12.53
C TYR A 353 -5.63 -5.81 12.89
N LYS A 354 -5.92 -6.13 14.17
CA LYS A 354 -7.24 -6.59 14.64
C LYS A 354 -8.35 -5.57 14.41
N GLU A 355 -8.02 -4.28 14.37
CA GLU A 355 -8.96 -3.20 14.07
C GLU A 355 -9.35 -3.14 12.57
N THR A 356 -8.77 -4.01 11.73
CA THR A 356 -9.01 -4.06 10.28
C THR A 356 -9.72 -5.34 9.83
N ASN A 357 -10.58 -5.22 8.82
CA ASN A 357 -11.20 -6.36 8.13
C ASN A 357 -10.26 -6.99 7.08
N MET A 358 -8.98 -7.17 7.40
CA MET A 358 -7.99 -7.76 6.47
C MET A 358 -7.91 -9.29 6.59
N ASN A 359 -7.56 -9.93 5.48
CA ASN A 359 -7.33 -11.38 5.41
C ASN A 359 -5.97 -11.75 6.02
N ARG A 360 -5.89 -12.92 6.67
CA ARG A 360 -4.70 -13.38 7.43
C ARG A 360 -3.36 -13.39 6.66
N TYR A 361 -3.36 -13.52 5.34
CA TYR A 361 -2.15 -13.41 4.51
C TYR A 361 -1.52 -12.01 4.49
N ASN A 362 -2.19 -10.99 5.02
CA ASN A 362 -1.66 -9.63 5.21
C ASN A 362 -0.84 -9.49 6.51
N VAL A 363 -0.83 -10.49 7.40
CA VAL A 363 -0.09 -10.44 8.67
C VAL A 363 1.40 -10.57 8.41
N ILE A 364 2.16 -9.54 8.80
CA ILE A 364 3.62 -9.53 8.71
C ILE A 364 4.21 -10.29 9.90
N ASN A 365 4.66 -11.53 9.66
CA ASN A 365 5.23 -12.39 10.70
C ASN A 365 6.75 -12.20 10.86
N HIS A 366 7.42 -11.75 9.80
CA HIS A 366 8.87 -11.51 9.78
C HIS A 366 9.14 -10.00 9.72
N ILE A 367 9.79 -9.45 10.74
CA ILE A 367 10.15 -8.03 10.79
C ILE A 367 11.62 -7.87 11.14
N TYR A 368 12.27 -6.86 10.57
CA TYR A 368 13.58 -6.38 11.00
C TYR A 368 13.46 -4.94 11.50
N LEU A 369 13.88 -4.69 12.74
CA LEU A 369 13.84 -3.37 13.36
C LEU A 369 15.17 -2.64 13.12
N THR A 370 15.12 -1.36 12.77
CA THR A 370 16.30 -0.51 12.63
C THR A 370 16.11 0.85 13.27
N SER A 371 17.14 1.31 13.98
CA SER A 371 17.23 2.62 14.62
C SER A 371 18.08 3.62 13.83
N LYS A 372 18.60 3.21 12.66
CA LYS A 372 19.39 4.08 11.77
C LYS A 372 18.54 5.27 11.29
N VAL A 373 19.15 6.45 11.19
CA VAL A 373 18.48 7.67 10.69
C VAL A 373 18.15 7.54 9.21
N TRP A 374 16.90 7.84 8.83
CA TRP A 374 16.43 7.82 7.45
C TRP A 374 16.26 9.26 6.94
N ASP A 375 17.02 9.62 5.92
CA ASP A 375 17.14 10.97 5.38
C ASP A 375 17.10 11.01 3.83
N THR A 376 17.25 12.20 3.26
CA THR A 376 17.20 12.42 1.81
C THR A 376 18.42 11.90 1.06
N TYR A 377 19.54 11.62 1.75
CA TYR A 377 20.74 11.01 1.17
C TYR A 377 20.55 9.49 1.06
N ASN A 378 20.15 8.82 2.14
CA ASN A 378 19.98 7.37 2.18
C ASN A 378 18.60 6.90 1.65
N TYR A 379 17.58 6.78 2.50
CA TYR A 379 16.36 5.99 2.28
C TYR A 379 15.12 6.81 1.93
N LEU A 380 15.15 8.15 2.00
CA LEU A 380 14.03 9.02 1.62
C LEU A 380 14.28 9.77 0.32
N THR A 381 13.23 10.05 -0.44
CA THR A 381 13.24 11.06 -1.51
C THR A 381 13.33 12.47 -0.89
N PRO A 382 13.65 13.51 -1.69
CA PRO A 382 13.53 14.90 -1.23
C PRO A 382 12.10 15.27 -0.76
N THR A 383 11.08 14.49 -1.13
CA THR A 383 9.69 14.59 -0.68
C THR A 383 9.31 13.59 0.42
N LEU A 384 10.29 13.10 1.19
CA LEU A 384 10.12 12.22 2.35
C LEU A 384 9.41 10.87 2.08
N LYS A 385 9.29 10.45 0.81
CA LYS A 385 8.82 9.10 0.45
C LYS A 385 9.96 8.10 0.61
N VAL A 386 9.68 6.85 0.99
CA VAL A 386 10.73 5.83 1.09
C VAL A 386 11.19 5.35 -0.30
N LYS A 387 12.51 5.43 -0.56
CA LYS A 387 13.23 4.81 -1.68
C LYS A 387 13.28 3.28 -1.48
N ARG A 388 12.15 2.57 -1.65
CA ARG A 388 12.02 1.12 -1.36
C ARG A 388 13.17 0.27 -1.90
N PHE A 389 13.58 0.47 -3.15
CA PHE A 389 14.71 -0.25 -3.75
C PHE A 389 16.04 -0.10 -2.97
N ARG A 390 16.32 1.08 -2.40
CA ARG A 390 17.52 1.31 -1.58
C ARG A 390 17.44 0.55 -0.26
N VAL A 391 16.27 0.58 0.39
CA VAL A 391 15.98 -0.21 1.61
C VAL A 391 16.15 -1.70 1.32
N PHE A 392 15.51 -2.24 0.28
CA PHE A 392 15.60 -3.66 -0.07
C PHE A 392 17.02 -4.10 -0.47
N LYS A 393 17.82 -3.21 -1.07
CA LYS A 393 19.24 -3.49 -1.36
C LYS A 393 20.07 -3.57 -0.08
N ASP A 394 19.98 -2.56 0.78
CA ASP A 394 20.84 -2.44 1.96
C ASP A 394 20.43 -3.42 3.10
N TYR A 395 19.18 -3.90 3.10
CA TYR A 395 18.66 -4.95 3.99
C TYR A 395 18.43 -6.30 3.29
N SER A 396 19.08 -6.52 2.15
CA SER A 396 18.97 -7.76 1.36
C SER A 396 19.29 -9.02 2.16
N PHE A 397 20.23 -8.95 3.12
CA PHE A 397 20.59 -10.05 4.01
C PHE A 397 19.37 -10.65 4.74
N PHE A 398 18.47 -9.80 5.26
CA PHE A 398 17.27 -10.23 5.98
C PHE A 398 16.19 -10.76 5.02
N ILE A 399 16.06 -10.15 3.84
CA ILE A 399 15.14 -10.63 2.80
C ILE A 399 15.55 -12.05 2.36
N ASP A 400 16.84 -12.28 2.13
CA ASP A 400 17.39 -13.58 1.75
C ASP A 400 17.30 -14.62 2.89
N GLU A 401 17.41 -14.20 4.15
CA GLU A 401 17.17 -15.06 5.31
C GLU A 401 15.70 -15.54 5.35
N VAL A 402 14.75 -14.61 5.27
CA VAL A 402 13.32 -14.93 5.27
C VAL A 402 12.92 -15.78 4.06
N LYS A 403 13.50 -15.54 2.88
CA LYS A 403 13.33 -16.42 1.71
C LYS A 403 13.85 -17.84 1.96
N LYS A 404 15.01 -18.00 2.61
CA LYS A 404 15.53 -19.34 3.00
C LYS A 404 14.59 -20.03 3.99
N ILE A 405 13.91 -19.31 4.89
CA ILE A 405 12.87 -19.89 5.77
C ILE A 405 11.71 -20.44 4.93
N TYR A 406 11.21 -19.70 3.94
CA TYR A 406 10.14 -20.14 3.05
C TYR A 406 10.55 -21.30 2.14
N GLU A 407 11.72 -21.25 1.51
CA GLU A 407 12.29 -22.39 0.76
C GLU A 407 12.40 -23.64 1.63
N ASN A 408 12.84 -23.51 2.88
CA ASN A 408 13.01 -24.64 3.79
C ASN A 408 11.67 -25.22 4.28
N LYS A 409 10.61 -24.40 4.42
CA LYS A 409 9.24 -24.90 4.60
C LYS A 409 8.80 -25.74 3.39
N LEU A 410 8.98 -25.22 2.16
CA LEU A 410 8.63 -25.92 0.93
C LEU A 410 9.39 -27.23 0.79
N LYS A 411 10.73 -27.23 1.00
CA LYS A 411 11.57 -28.44 0.98
C LYS A 411 11.13 -29.46 2.03
N LYS A 412 10.83 -29.04 3.27
CA LYS A 412 10.30 -29.94 4.32
C LYS A 412 8.94 -30.51 3.96
N SER A 413 8.03 -29.72 3.39
CA SER A 413 6.73 -30.18 2.88
C SER A 413 6.90 -31.24 1.79
N THR A 414 7.76 -30.99 0.79
CA THR A 414 8.09 -31.95 -0.27
C THR A 414 8.69 -33.24 0.28
N ILE A 415 9.63 -33.16 1.23
CA ILE A 415 10.23 -34.34 1.87
C ILE A 415 9.19 -35.13 2.66
N CYS A 416 8.32 -34.47 3.42
CA CYS A 416 7.24 -35.11 4.18
C CYS A 416 6.25 -35.83 3.24
N ASN A 417 5.82 -35.17 2.16
CA ASN A 417 4.97 -35.77 1.12
C ASN A 417 5.65 -36.98 0.44
N LYS A 418 6.96 -36.91 0.20
CA LYS A 418 7.74 -38.02 -0.36
C LYS A 418 7.89 -39.18 0.63
N ALA A 419 8.05 -38.89 1.92
CA ALA A 419 8.05 -39.90 2.98
C ALA A 419 6.68 -40.56 3.18
N ILE A 420 5.58 -39.81 3.06
CA ILE A 420 4.20 -40.32 3.08
C ILE A 420 3.95 -41.24 1.87
N LEU A 421 4.45 -40.87 0.67
CA LEU A 421 4.43 -41.74 -0.52
C LEU A 421 5.25 -43.02 -0.33
N ILE A 422 6.46 -42.92 0.23
CA ILE A 422 7.32 -44.09 0.52
C ILE A 422 6.66 -45.02 1.56
N ASN A 423 6.05 -44.47 2.62
CA ASN A 423 5.33 -45.27 3.62
C ASN A 423 4.03 -45.87 3.06
N ARG A 424 3.34 -45.19 2.15
CA ARG A 424 2.21 -45.79 1.40
C ARG A 424 2.68 -46.97 0.55
N ASN A 425 3.79 -46.83 -0.18
CA ASN A 425 4.33 -47.92 -1.00
C ASN A 425 4.83 -49.10 -0.13
N LYS A 426 5.55 -48.84 0.97
CA LYS A 426 5.94 -49.89 1.94
C LYS A 426 4.74 -50.61 2.56
N ASN A 427 3.65 -49.90 2.86
CA ASN A 427 2.40 -50.51 3.33
C ASN A 427 1.69 -51.34 2.25
N VAL A 428 1.90 -51.06 0.96
CA VAL A 428 1.43 -51.90 -0.15
C VAL A 428 2.32 -53.14 -0.32
N GLU A 429 3.64 -52.99 -0.20
CA GLU A 429 4.59 -54.12 -0.25
C GLU A 429 4.41 -55.08 0.94
N MET A 430 4.25 -54.55 2.16
CA MET A 430 3.91 -55.37 3.33
C MET A 430 2.56 -56.08 3.18
N LYS A 431 1.55 -55.44 2.58
CA LYS A 431 0.27 -56.11 2.30
C LYS A 431 0.40 -57.22 1.25
N LYS A 432 1.28 -57.10 0.26
CA LYS A 432 1.60 -58.22 -0.66
C LYS A 432 2.29 -59.36 0.06
N GLY A 433 3.35 -59.08 0.82
CA GLY A 433 4.10 -60.09 1.59
C GLY A 433 3.29 -60.79 2.72
N LEU A 434 2.13 -60.25 3.09
CA LEU A 434 1.16 -60.90 3.99
C LEU A 434 0.10 -61.72 3.24
N ASN A 435 -0.29 -61.34 2.02
CA ASN A 435 -1.24 -62.10 1.21
C ASN A 435 -0.63 -63.40 0.66
N ASP A 436 0.65 -63.39 0.26
CA ASP A 436 1.38 -64.56 -0.29
C ASP A 436 1.55 -65.74 0.71
N LYS A 437 1.01 -65.63 1.93
CA LYS A 437 0.98 -66.71 2.94
C LYS A 437 -0.41 -67.24 3.29
N ASN A 438 -1.49 -66.65 2.77
CA ASN A 438 -2.86 -67.10 3.06
C ASN A 438 -3.59 -67.74 1.86
N GLU A 439 -3.10 -67.64 0.62
CA GLU A 439 -3.72 -68.28 -0.57
C GLU A 439 -3.45 -69.80 -0.69
N THR A 440 -3.64 -70.56 0.40
CA THR A 440 -3.55 -72.05 0.37
C THR A 440 -4.77 -72.77 0.92
N SER A 441 -5.80 -72.06 1.42
CA SER A 441 -6.90 -72.70 2.17
C SER A 441 -8.32 -72.23 1.80
N GLU A 442 -8.59 -71.74 0.58
CA GLU A 442 -9.97 -71.44 0.15
C GLU A 442 -10.27 -71.69 -1.35
N LYS A 443 -9.43 -72.46 -2.06
CA LYS A 443 -9.75 -72.96 -3.41
C LYS A 443 -10.69 -74.18 -3.37
N LYS A 444 -11.92 -73.96 -2.89
CA LYS A 444 -13.10 -74.83 -3.03
C LYS A 444 -14.36 -74.01 -2.68
N VAL A 445 -15.43 -74.20 -3.46
CA VAL A 445 -16.73 -73.48 -3.35
C VAL A 445 -16.70 -72.00 -3.81
N GLU A 446 -16.68 -71.78 -5.14
CA GLU A 446 -17.65 -70.85 -5.77
C GLU A 446 -17.83 -71.02 -7.30
N GLU A 447 -17.33 -72.09 -7.91
CA GLU A 447 -17.37 -72.38 -9.36
C GLU A 447 -18.78 -72.74 -9.91
N ASN A 448 -19.86 -72.25 -9.29
CA ASN A 448 -21.25 -72.64 -9.62
C ASN A 448 -22.26 -71.49 -9.70
N ILE A 449 -21.91 -70.22 -9.43
CA ILE A 449 -22.88 -69.10 -9.46
C ILE A 449 -22.42 -67.94 -10.38
N LYS A 450 -22.26 -68.24 -11.68
CA LYS A 450 -22.43 -67.25 -12.77
C LYS A 450 -22.67 -67.85 -14.15
N ASN A 451 -23.53 -68.87 -14.20
CA ASN A 451 -23.99 -69.46 -15.45
C ASN A 451 -25.49 -69.15 -15.66
N ARG A 452 -25.83 -68.59 -16.84
CA ARG A 452 -27.18 -68.24 -17.36
C ARG A 452 -27.89 -66.97 -16.83
N LYS A 453 -28.62 -66.34 -17.77
CA LYS A 453 -29.63 -65.25 -17.66
C LYS A 453 -29.11 -63.84 -17.32
N CYS A 454 -29.56 -62.75 -17.97
CA CYS A 454 -30.40 -62.53 -19.18
C CYS A 454 -29.98 -61.15 -19.76
N GLN A 455 -29.69 -60.97 -21.07
CA GLN A 455 -30.55 -60.94 -22.28
C GLN A 455 -31.20 -59.58 -22.60
N ASN A 456 -31.23 -59.24 -23.90
CA ASN A 456 -31.91 -58.11 -24.57
C ASN A 456 -31.28 -56.73 -24.29
N GLU A 457 -30.62 -56.00 -25.21
CA GLU A 457 -30.61 -55.97 -26.70
C GLU A 457 -31.88 -55.38 -27.35
N VAL A 458 -31.72 -54.76 -28.55
CA VAL A 458 -32.72 -53.98 -29.33
C VAL A 458 -32.91 -52.56 -28.72
N LYS A 459 -32.73 -51.40 -29.40
CA LYS A 459 -32.54 -50.97 -30.82
C LYS A 459 -31.97 -49.50 -30.82
N GLU A 460 -31.71 -48.70 -31.88
CA GLU A 460 -31.75 -48.78 -33.37
C GLU A 460 -30.84 -47.70 -34.05
N TYR A 461 -30.03 -48.06 -35.07
CA TYR A 461 -29.56 -47.25 -36.26
C TYR A 461 -28.70 -45.95 -36.09
N SER A 462 -27.87 -45.49 -37.05
CA SER A 462 -27.32 -46.06 -38.31
C SER A 462 -26.34 -45.08 -39.03
N LYS A 463 -25.17 -45.58 -39.51
CA LYS A 463 -24.35 -45.08 -40.67
C LYS A 463 -23.67 -43.69 -40.50
N LYS A 464 -22.58 -43.32 -41.20
CA LYS A 464 -21.68 -43.89 -42.25
C LYS A 464 -20.24 -43.34 -41.96
N ASP A 465 -19.13 -44.06 -42.16
CA ASP A 465 -18.34 -44.24 -43.41
C ASP A 465 -17.99 -42.91 -44.14
N THR A 466 -16.79 -42.66 -44.70
CA THR A 466 -15.54 -43.46 -44.94
C THR A 466 -14.36 -42.46 -45.16
N ARG A 467 -13.15 -42.65 -44.61
CA ARG A 467 -11.96 -43.31 -45.23
C ARG A 467 -11.60 -42.88 -46.68
N LEU A 468 -10.46 -42.19 -46.89
CA LEU A 468 -9.24 -42.64 -47.65
C LEU A 468 -8.30 -41.51 -48.16
N ASN A 469 -6.99 -41.83 -48.22
CA ASN A 469 -5.86 -41.26 -49.00
C ASN A 469 -5.55 -39.73 -48.90
N VAL A 470 -4.31 -39.23 -48.74
CA VAL A 470 -2.93 -39.58 -49.20
C VAL A 470 -2.57 -39.04 -50.60
N HIS A 471 -1.87 -37.88 -50.65
CA HIS A 471 -0.60 -37.68 -51.38
C HIS A 471 0.03 -36.27 -51.16
N ASN A 472 1.37 -36.21 -51.26
CA ASN A 472 2.31 -35.12 -51.68
C ASN A 472 2.17 -33.68 -51.07
N VAL A 473 3.19 -33.00 -50.52
CA VAL A 473 4.63 -32.76 -50.86
C VAL A 473 4.86 -31.50 -51.73
N LYS A 474 5.50 -30.46 -51.14
CA LYS A 474 6.18 -29.24 -51.70
C LYS A 474 5.34 -28.37 -52.69
N GLU A 475 5.19 -27.06 -52.52
CA GLU A 475 6.20 -25.96 -52.61
C GLU A 475 5.75 -24.75 -51.74
N LEU A 476 6.61 -23.89 -51.15
CA LEU A 476 7.63 -22.95 -51.65
C LEU A 476 7.11 -21.59 -52.20
N GLU A 477 7.19 -20.58 -51.31
CA GLU A 477 7.56 -19.17 -51.58
C GLU A 477 6.66 -18.18 -52.38
N ARG A 478 6.74 -16.90 -51.97
CA ARG A 478 6.33 -15.64 -52.67
C ARG A 478 4.80 -15.41 -52.81
N ASN A 479 4.27 -14.21 -52.54
CA ASN A 479 4.78 -12.88 -52.84
C ASN A 479 4.30 -11.78 -51.86
N LYS A 480 5.13 -10.73 -51.74
CA LYS A 480 4.82 -9.32 -51.40
C LYS A 480 4.16 -9.03 -50.04
#